data_AF-A0AAN0LXB6-F1
#
_entry.id   AF-A0AAN0LXB6-F1
#
_cell.length_a   1.000
_cell.length_b   1.000
_cell.length_c   1.000
_cell.angle_alpha   90.00
_cell.angle_beta   90.00
_cell.angle_gamma   90.00
#
_symmetry.space_group_name_H-M   'P 1'
#
loop_
_entity.id
_entity.type
_entity.pdbx_description
1 polymer ?
#
loop_
_entity_poly.entity_id
_entity_poly.type
_entity_poly.pdbx_seq_one_letter_code
_entity_poly.pdbx_strand_id
1 'polypeptide(L)' 'MVFVELSSLGDSLIIIASTHVDDAYKGQGLATQLIERVVEDARATGKKIIPLLLIRRQ' A
#
# COMPACT_ATOMS: atom_id res chain seq x y z
N MET A 1 -12.67 -3.84 7.54
CA MET A 1 -11.34 -3.29 7.79
C MET A 1 -10.57 -3.20 6.48
N VAL A 2 -9.76 -2.15 6.33
CA VAL A 2 -8.92 -1.93 5.15
C VAL A 2 -7.50 -1.66 5.65
N PHE A 3 -6.52 -2.41 5.16
CA PHE A 3 -5.12 -2.20 5.53
C PHE A 3 -4.17 -2.54 4.37
N VAL A 4 -3.01 -1.90 4.39
CA VAL A 4 -1.93 -2.09 3.44
C VAL A 4 -0.68 -2.48 4.21
N GLU A 5 -0.06 -3.59 3.83
CA GLU A 5 1.20 -4.02 4.42
C GLU A 5 2.38 -3.40 3.66
N LEU A 6 3.24 -2.70 4.40
CA LEU A 6 4.43 -2.06 3.88
C LEU A 6 5.68 -2.70 4.48
N SER A 7 6.73 -2.84 3.69
CA SER A 7 8.07 -3.16 4.18
C SER A 7 9.07 -2.14 3.64
N SER A 8 10.10 -1.84 4.43
CA SER A 8 11.19 -0.95 4.00
C SER A 8 12.40 -1.77 3.61
N LEU A 9 13.00 -1.47 2.47
CA LEU A 9 14.26 -2.08 2.03
C LEU A 9 15.37 -1.03 2.15
N GLY A 10 16.02 -0.99 3.31
CA GLY A 10 16.93 0.11 3.66
C GLY A 10 16.19 1.44 3.80
N ASP A 11 16.91 2.55 3.66
CA ASP A 11 16.40 3.88 4.01
C ASP A 11 15.58 4.55 2.90
N SER A 12 15.75 4.10 1.66
CA SER A 12 15.26 4.79 0.46
C SER A 12 14.17 4.05 -0.32
N LEU A 13 13.83 2.83 0.07
CA LEU A 13 12.83 2.00 -0.62
C LEU A 13 11.70 1.57 0.30
N ILE A 14 10.47 1.77 -0.17
CA ILE A 14 9.24 1.23 0.42
C ILE A 14 8.67 0.19 -0.55
N ILE A 15 8.26 -0.95 -0.01
CA ILE A 15 7.59 -2.02 -0.71
C ILE A 15 6.14 -2.04 -0.25
N ILE A 16 5.21 -2.03 -1.20
CA ILE A 16 3.79 -2.33 -0.94
C ILE A 16 3.60 -3.82 -1.18
N ALA A 17 3.43 -4.60 -0.11
CA ALA A 17 3.49 -6.07 -0.16
C ALA A 17 2.11 -6.72 -0.34
N SER A 18 1.09 -6.22 0.36
CA SER A 18 -0.27 -6.72 0.23
C SER A 18 -1.29 -5.64 0.59
N THR A 19 -2.50 -5.77 0.06
CA THR A 19 -3.64 -4.89 0.37
C THR A 19 -4.83 -5.77 0.68
N HIS A 20 -5.48 -5.53 1.82
CA HIS A 20 -6.66 -6.25 2.24
C HIS A 20 -7.84 -5.28 2.41
N VAL A 21 -8.99 -5.68 1.90
CA VAL A 21 -10.24 -4.93 1.96
C VAL A 21 -11.34 -5.91 2.32
N ASP A 22 -11.88 -5.81 3.54
CA ASP A 22 -13.06 -6.60 3.91
C ASP A 22 -14.24 -6.24 3.00
N ASP A 23 -15.12 -7.20 2.75
CA ASP A 23 -16.25 -7.05 1.84
C ASP A 23 -17.15 -5.86 2.16
N ALA A 24 -17.35 -5.56 3.45
CA ALA A 24 -18.13 -4.41 3.90
C ALA A 24 -17.59 -3.04 3.41
N TYR A 25 -16.35 -2.99 2.96
CA TYR A 25 -15.63 -1.78 2.55
C TYR A 25 -15.20 -1.79 1.07
N LYS A 26 -15.54 -2.86 0.33
CA LYS A 26 -15.30 -2.95 -1.11
C LYS A 26 -16.12 -1.91 -1.86
N GLY A 27 -15.60 -1.44 -2.99
CA GLY A 27 -16.27 -0.43 -3.83
C GLY A 27 -16.23 1.01 -3.31
N GLN A 28 -15.66 1.25 -2.13
CA GLN A 28 -15.59 2.58 -1.51
C GLN A 28 -14.28 3.33 -1.80
N GLY A 29 -13.34 2.72 -2.53
CA GLY A 29 -12.06 3.34 -2.88
C GLY A 29 -11.07 3.50 -1.71
N LEU A 30 -11.36 2.92 -0.54
CA LEU A 30 -10.56 3.09 0.68
C LEU A 30 -9.11 2.58 0.54
N ALA A 31 -8.92 1.46 -0.17
CA ALA A 31 -7.57 0.95 -0.46
C ALA A 31 -6.76 1.94 -1.32
N THR A 32 -7.40 2.58 -2.29
CA THR A 32 -6.76 3.58 -3.16
C THR A 32 -6.32 4.78 -2.35
N GLN A 33 -7.18 5.29 -1.46
CA GLN A 33 -6.84 6.42 -0.58
C GLN A 33 -5.63 6.11 0.33
N LEU A 34 -5.56 4.88 0.86
CA LEU A 34 -4.40 4.45 1.66
C LEU A 34 -3.11 4.39 0.81
N ILE A 35 -3.19 3.85 -0.40
CA ILE A 35 -2.03 3.79 -1.31
C ILE A 35 -1.57 5.19 -1.70
N GLU A 36 -2.51 6.10 -2.00
CA GLU A 36 -2.20 7.50 -2.32
C GLU A 36 -1.44 8.18 -1.17
N ARG A 37 -1.90 7.98 0.07
CA ARG A 37 -1.21 8.51 1.24
C ARG A 37 0.22 7.97 1.37
N VAL A 38 0.43 6.67 1.12
CA VAL A 38 1.77 6.07 1.12
C VAL A 38 2.65 6.65 0.00
N VAL A 39 2.08 6.91 -1.18
CA VAL A 39 2.78 7.54 -2.30
C VAL A 39 3.18 8.97 -1.97
N GLU A 40 2.30 9.74 -1.34
CA GLU A 40 2.61 11.10 -0.88
C GLU A 40 3.75 11.11 0.13
N ASP A 41 3.70 10.25 1.14
CA ASP A 41 4.73 10.18 2.18
C ASP A 41 6.08 9.72 1.61
N ALA A 42 6.07 8.77 0.67
CA ALA A 42 7.28 8.36 -0.04
C ALA A 42 7.88 9.51 -0.87
N ARG A 43 7.04 10.26 -1.60
CA ARG A 43 7.47 11.43 -2.37
C ARG A 43 8.04 12.53 -1.46
N ALA A 44 7.36 12.83 -0.35
CA ALA A 44 7.80 13.85 0.61
C ALA A 44 9.14 13.49 1.27
N THR A 45 9.41 12.20 1.47
CA THR A 45 10.64 11.70 2.09
C THR A 45 11.72 11.29 1.08
N GLY A 46 11.49 11.47 -0.22
CA GLY A 46 12.43 11.07 -1.28
C GLY A 46 12.60 9.56 -1.45
N LYS A 47 11.69 8.75 -0.88
CA LYS A 47 11.70 7.29 -0.97
C LYS A 47 11.04 6.84 -2.27
N LYS A 48 11.57 5.75 -2.84
CA LYS A 48 11.00 5.08 -4.02
C LYS A 48 10.08 3.96 -3.59
N ILE A 49 8.98 3.76 -4.32
CA ILE A 49 8.03 2.67 -4.06
C ILE A 49 8.22 1.56 -5.08
N ILE A 50 8.28 0.32 -4.60
CA ILE A 50 8.20 -0.89 -5.41
C ILE A 50 6.88 -1.61 -5.06
N PRO A 51 5.92 -1.69 -5.99
CA PRO A 51 4.73 -2.51 -5.78
C PRO A 51 5.09 -3.99 -5.98
N LEU A 52 4.91 -4.79 -4.92
CA LEU A 52 4.96 -6.25 -5.01
C LEU A 52 3.53 -6.77 -5.18
N LEU A 53 3.17 -7.16 -6.40
CA LEU A 53 1.90 -7.83 -6.65
C LEU A 53 1.95 -9.28 -6.14
N LEU A 54 1.56 -9.50 -4.88
CA LEU A 54 1.15 -10.82 -4.42
C LEU A 54 -0.36 -10.96 -4.66
N ILE A 55 -0.76 -11.74 -5.67
CA ILE A 55 -2.17 -12.11 -5.83
C ILE A 55 -2.52 -13.08 -4.69
N ARG A 56 -3.12 -12.57 -3.60
CA ARG A 56 -3.80 -13.41 -2.61
C ARG A 56 -5.24 -13.61 -3.07
N ARG A 57 -5.53 -14.79 -3.62
CA ARG A 57 -6.89 -15.30 -3.73
C ARG A 57 -7.33 -15.72 -2.33
N GLN A 58 -8.14 -14.88 -1.68
CA GLN A 58 -9.00 -15.26 -0.56
C GLN A 58 -10.42 -15.29 -1.12
#